data_AF-A0A931R0D4-F1
#
_entry.id   AF-A0A931R0D4-F1
#
_cell.length_a   1.000
_cell.length_b   1.000
_cell.length_c   1.000
_cell.angle_alpha   90.00
_cell.angle_beta   90.00
_cell.angle_gamma   90.00
#
_symmetry.space_group_name_H-M   'P 1'
#
loop_
_entity.id
_entity.type
_entity.pdbx_description
1 polymer ?
#
loop_
_entity_poly.entity_id
_entity_poly.type
_entity_poly.pdbx_seq_one_letter_code
_entity_poly.pdbx_strand_id
1 'polypeptide(L)'
;MIQKLRKMGWVLAATVVLAGGFLAFTRPTPTAPATSDAAVRQKIAQFVRARFGLLDSVKLTVNPLEDFGHGGFYKTTINSDDGKQKKTNHLILSRDERYLILGEVFSLSGDPKNEIAHRVRENFKIPPATIVSVGDFRSSPIPNLLATTITVQNGNQKQQQDFFVTSDKTVLLLGTVFNLTSDPRLEALRVIT
;
A
#
# COMPACT_ATOMS: atom_id res chain seq x y z
N MET A 1 47.35 -35.53 -6.95
CA MET A 1 46.68 -35.73 -8.25
C MET A 1 46.15 -34.37 -8.69
N ILE A 2 47.01 -33.47 -9.20
CA ILE A 2 47.34 -33.20 -10.62
C ILE A 2 46.12 -33.06 -11.53
N GLN A 3 45.96 -31.86 -12.13
CA GLN A 3 45.60 -31.54 -13.53
C GLN A 3 44.66 -30.32 -13.55
N LYS A 4 45.16 -29.11 -13.88
CA LYS A 4 45.44 -28.56 -15.23
C LYS A 4 44.21 -27.93 -15.91
N LEU A 5 44.20 -26.60 -15.88
CA LEU A 5 44.25 -25.69 -17.04
C LEU A 5 43.86 -26.25 -18.44
N ARG A 6 42.85 -25.62 -19.07
CA ARG A 6 42.74 -25.33 -20.53
C ARG A 6 41.70 -24.21 -20.67
N LYS A 7 42.02 -22.95 -20.98
CA LYS A 7 42.48 -22.34 -22.25
C LYS A 7 41.61 -22.64 -23.47
N MET A 8 41.26 -21.54 -24.16
CA MET A 8 40.85 -21.37 -25.57
C MET A 8 39.49 -22.00 -25.92
N GLY A 9 38.50 -21.26 -26.42
CA GLY A 9 38.57 -20.31 -27.54
C GLY A 9 38.01 -21.00 -28.79
N TRP A 10 37.23 -20.28 -29.61
CA TRP A 10 36.76 -20.50 -31.01
C TRP A 10 35.36 -19.84 -31.08
N VAL A 11 35.17 -18.60 -31.57
CA VAL A 11 35.21 -18.08 -32.95
C VAL A 11 34.15 -18.69 -33.88
N LEU A 12 33.18 -17.83 -34.22
CA LEU A 12 32.36 -17.67 -35.45
C LEU A 12 31.57 -18.86 -36.02
N ALA A 13 30.25 -18.64 -36.18
CA ALA A 13 29.64 -18.60 -37.50
C ALA A 13 28.18 -18.08 -37.42
N ALA A 14 27.89 -17.08 -38.24
CA ALA A 14 26.56 -16.54 -38.47
C ALA A 14 25.73 -17.47 -39.36
N THR A 15 24.43 -17.57 -39.08
CA THR A 15 23.45 -17.93 -40.10
C THR A 15 22.16 -17.15 -39.84
N VAL A 16 21.90 -16.16 -40.68
CA VAL A 16 20.59 -15.53 -40.84
C VAL A 16 19.73 -16.50 -41.64
N VAL A 17 18.62 -16.95 -41.06
CA VAL A 17 17.49 -17.52 -41.81
C VAL A 17 16.27 -16.67 -41.50
N LEU A 18 15.86 -15.88 -42.49
CA LEU A 18 14.57 -15.21 -42.57
C LEU A 18 13.50 -16.27 -42.86
N ALA A 19 12.68 -16.61 -41.87
CA ALA A 19 11.43 -17.33 -42.07
C ALA A 19 10.31 -16.56 -41.38
N GLY A 20 9.38 -16.06 -42.19
CA GLY A 20 8.26 -15.23 -41.76
C GLY A 20 7.37 -15.90 -40.72
N GLY A 21 7.14 -15.19 -39.63
CA GLY A 21 6.06 -15.45 -38.68
C GLY A 21 5.22 -14.21 -38.55
N PHE A 22 3.92 -14.32 -38.83
CA PHE A 22 2.93 -13.35 -38.39
C PHE A 22 2.95 -13.30 -36.86
N LEU A 23 3.63 -12.30 -36.29
CA LEU A 23 3.45 -11.94 -34.90
C LEU A 23 2.36 -10.87 -34.84
N ALA A 24 1.18 -11.28 -34.39
CA ALA A 24 0.24 -10.34 -33.80
C ALA A 24 0.96 -9.62 -32.67
N PHE A 25 1.33 -8.36 -32.88
CA PHE A 25 1.80 -7.48 -31.83
C PHE A 25 0.66 -7.31 -30.83
N THR A 26 0.69 -8.09 -29.75
CA THR A 26 0.06 -7.65 -28.51
C THR A 26 0.77 -6.37 -28.12
N ARG A 27 0.05 -5.25 -28.20
CA ARG A 27 0.57 -3.97 -27.70
C ARG A 27 0.95 -4.20 -26.23
N PRO A 28 2.20 -3.94 -25.81
CA PRO A 28 2.48 -3.90 -24.39
C PRO A 28 1.56 -2.84 -23.79
N THR A 29 0.80 -3.26 -22.78
CA THR A 29 0.09 -2.37 -21.87
C THR A 29 1.06 -1.25 -21.48
N PRO A 30 0.67 0.03 -21.53
CA PRO A 30 1.59 1.10 -21.15
C PRO A 30 1.96 0.94 -19.68
N THR A 31 3.13 0.34 -19.44
CA THR A 31 3.84 0.44 -18.17
C THR A 31 4.12 1.93 -17.98
N ALA A 32 3.55 2.51 -16.92
CA ALA A 32 3.88 3.86 -16.51
C ALA A 32 5.42 4.04 -16.48
N PRO A 33 5.97 5.19 -16.92
CA PRO A 33 7.41 5.34 -17.08
C PRO A 33 8.13 5.10 -15.75
N ALA A 34 9.12 4.20 -15.75
CA ALA A 34 9.90 3.83 -14.57
C ALA A 34 10.52 5.03 -13.82
N THR A 35 10.68 6.17 -14.50
CA THR A 35 11.16 7.43 -13.91
C THR A 35 10.14 8.09 -12.96
N SER A 36 8.83 7.93 -13.18
CA SER A 36 7.82 8.47 -12.27
C SER A 36 7.65 7.59 -11.02
N ASP A 37 7.67 6.26 -11.17
CA ASP A 37 7.59 5.32 -10.03
C ASP A 37 8.70 5.56 -9.01
N ALA A 38 9.95 5.64 -9.45
CA ALA A 38 11.09 5.86 -8.57
C ALA A 38 10.99 7.20 -7.80
N ALA A 39 10.57 8.27 -8.47
CA ALA A 39 10.39 9.59 -7.85
C ALA A 39 9.27 9.57 -6.79
N VAL A 40 8.14 8.92 -7.08
CA VAL A 40 7.03 8.75 -6.12
C VAL A 40 7.46 7.94 -4.92
N ARG A 41 8.20 6.84 -5.12
CA ARG A 41 8.73 6.01 -4.03
C ARG A 41 9.68 6.78 -3.12
N GLN A 42 10.54 7.62 -3.71
CA GLN A 42 11.41 8.51 -2.95
C GLN A 42 10.59 9.54 -2.14
N LYS A 43 9.56 10.15 -2.73
CA LYS A 43 8.65 11.07 -2.05
C LYS A 43 7.95 10.39 -0.86
N ILE A 44 7.45 9.17 -1.03
CA ILE A 44 6.84 8.37 0.05
C ILE A 44 7.86 8.12 1.18
N ALA A 45 9.06 7.65 0.84
CA ALA A 45 10.10 7.36 1.83
C ALA A 45 10.48 8.60 2.64
N GLN A 46 10.65 9.75 1.97
CA GLN A 46 10.95 11.04 2.62
C GLN A 46 9.80 11.49 3.52
N PHE A 47 8.55 11.39 3.04
CA PHE A 47 7.38 11.74 3.82
C PHE A 47 7.29 10.88 5.10
N VAL A 48 7.39 9.56 4.97
CA VAL A 48 7.34 8.64 6.13
C VAL A 48 8.47 8.95 7.11
N ARG A 49 9.71 9.13 6.62
CA ARG A 49 10.84 9.48 7.49
C ARG A 49 10.56 10.76 8.27
N ALA A 50 10.10 11.81 7.61
CA ALA A 50 9.80 13.09 8.25
C ALA A 50 8.61 12.99 9.21
N ARG A 51 7.55 12.29 8.82
CA ARG A 51 6.29 12.17 9.58
C ARG A 51 6.45 11.41 10.90
N PHE A 52 7.35 10.42 10.91
CA PHE A 52 7.63 9.59 12.08
C PHE A 52 8.97 9.90 12.76
N GLY A 53 9.71 10.92 12.28
CA GLY A 53 10.99 11.32 12.86
C GLY A 53 12.04 10.22 12.83
N LEU A 54 12.04 9.37 11.79
CA LEU A 54 13.00 8.27 11.70
C LEU A 54 14.41 8.82 11.45
N LEU A 55 15.39 8.27 12.16
CA LEU A 55 16.80 8.59 11.96
C LEU A 55 17.27 8.14 10.57
N ASP A 56 18.28 8.83 10.02
CA ASP A 56 18.87 8.46 8.73
C ASP A 56 19.53 7.08 8.74
N SER A 57 19.87 6.56 9.92
CA SER A 57 20.37 5.19 10.11
C SER A 57 19.32 4.12 9.80
N VAL A 58 18.02 4.44 9.84
CA VAL A 58 16.96 3.50 9.49
C VAL A 58 16.85 3.39 7.97
N LYS A 59 17.15 2.21 7.44
CA LYS A 59 16.99 1.91 6.01
C LYS A 59 15.51 1.77 5.71
N LEU A 60 14.98 2.71 4.95
CA LEU A 60 13.62 2.65 4.40
C LEU A 60 13.68 2.26 2.94
N THR A 61 12.87 1.29 2.53
CA THR A 61 12.76 0.86 1.14
C THR A 61 11.29 0.72 0.78
N VAL A 62 10.82 1.55 -0.15
CA VAL A 62 9.48 1.46 -0.72
C VAL A 62 9.57 0.59 -1.97
N ASN A 63 8.76 -0.46 -2.06
CA ASN A 63 8.72 -1.35 -3.21
C ASN A 63 8.03 -0.69 -4.43
N PRO A 64 8.16 -1.26 -5.64
CA PRO A 64 7.48 -0.73 -6.83
C PRO A 64 5.98 -0.55 -6.61
N LEU A 65 5.39 0.49 -7.22
CA LEU A 65 3.95 0.68 -7.18
C LEU A 65 3.28 -0.31 -8.14
N GLU A 66 2.32 -1.07 -7.63
CA GLU A 66 1.48 -1.97 -8.40
C GLU A 66 0.06 -1.42 -8.46
N ASP A 67 -0.68 -1.72 -9.54
CA ASP A 67 -2.10 -1.39 -9.58
C ASP A 67 -2.82 -2.12 -8.44
N PHE A 68 -3.64 -1.39 -7.69
CA PHE A 68 -4.41 -2.00 -6.61
C PHE A 68 -5.57 -2.84 -7.16
N GLY A 69 -6.02 -2.55 -8.39
CA GLY A 69 -7.17 -3.22 -9.01
C GLY A 69 -8.53 -2.70 -8.53
N HIS A 70 -8.54 -1.80 -7.53
CA HIS A 70 -9.74 -1.19 -6.99
C HIS A 70 -9.64 0.33 -7.07
N GLY A 71 -10.55 0.93 -7.85
CA GLY A 71 -10.94 2.34 -7.69
C GLY A 71 -9.80 3.36 -7.74
N GLY A 72 -8.81 3.21 -8.63
CA GLY A 72 -7.86 4.29 -8.85
C GLY A 72 -6.81 4.47 -7.73
N PHE A 73 -6.36 3.37 -7.14
CA PHE A 73 -5.25 3.32 -6.20
C PHE A 73 -4.08 2.47 -6.73
N TYR A 74 -2.89 2.74 -6.22
CA TYR A 74 -1.74 1.87 -6.28
C TYR A 74 -1.54 1.20 -4.92
N LYS A 75 -1.03 -0.03 -4.92
CA LYS A 75 -0.53 -0.72 -3.72
C LYS A 75 0.99 -0.80 -3.76
N THR A 76 1.61 -0.70 -2.61
CA THR A 76 3.03 -0.99 -2.41
C THR A 76 3.26 -1.42 -0.96
N THR A 77 4.50 -1.72 -0.63
CA THR A 77 4.95 -2.00 0.74
C THR A 77 6.16 -1.14 1.06
N ILE A 78 6.28 -0.76 2.33
CA ILE A 78 7.45 -0.10 2.87
C ILE A 78 8.13 -0.98 3.89
N ASN A 79 9.41 -1.23 3.65
CA ASN A 79 10.29 -1.96 4.54
C ASN A 79 11.11 -0.97 5.35
N SER A 80 11.10 -1.10 6.67
CA SER A 80 12.01 -0.42 7.58
C SER A 80 12.96 -1.42 8.22
N ASP A 81 14.25 -1.09 8.25
CA ASP A 81 15.31 -1.86 8.89
C ASP A 81 16.18 -0.90 9.73
N ASP A 82 16.12 -1.06 11.05
CA ASP A 82 16.91 -0.27 12.01
C ASP A 82 18.20 -1.00 12.45
N GLY A 83 18.54 -2.13 11.80
CA GLY A 83 19.65 -3.01 12.15
C GLY A 83 19.33 -4.02 13.25
N LYS A 84 18.20 -3.87 13.96
CA LYS A 84 17.73 -4.80 15.00
C LYS A 84 16.44 -5.50 14.59
N GLN A 85 15.53 -4.77 13.98
CA GLN A 85 14.21 -5.21 13.57
C GLN A 85 13.91 -4.78 12.14
N LYS A 86 13.24 -5.69 11.43
CA LYS A 86 12.67 -5.42 10.11
C LYS A 86 11.16 -5.40 10.22
N LYS A 87 10.53 -4.37 9.67
CA LYS A 87 9.07 -4.28 9.58
C LYS A 87 8.67 -3.99 8.15
N THR A 88 7.62 -4.65 7.70
CA THR A 88 6.99 -4.42 6.41
C THR A 88 5.59 -3.92 6.68
N ASN A 89 5.24 -2.77 6.14
CA ASN A 89 3.87 -2.23 6.22
C ASN A 89 3.30 -2.05 4.82
N HIS A 90 2.00 -2.27 4.69
CA HIS A 90 1.27 -2.02 3.45
C HIS A 90 0.97 -0.53 3.28
N LEU A 91 1.09 -0.07 2.04
CA LEU A 91 0.81 1.30 1.63
C LEU A 91 -0.15 1.28 0.44
N ILE A 92 -1.19 2.10 0.52
CA ILE A 92 -2.10 2.38 -0.58
C ILE A 92 -1.95 3.85 -0.96
N LEU A 93 -1.71 4.14 -2.23
CA LEU A 93 -1.52 5.50 -2.75
C LEU A 93 -2.63 5.83 -3.74
N SER A 94 -3.27 6.99 -3.61
CA SER A 94 -4.22 7.47 -4.60
C SER A 94 -3.53 7.75 -5.95
N ARG A 95 -4.19 7.51 -7.09
CA ARG A 95 -3.60 7.77 -8.42
C ARG A 95 -3.22 9.22 -8.69
N ASP A 96 -3.80 10.15 -7.95
CA ASP A 96 -3.44 11.57 -8.00
C ASP A 96 -2.24 11.91 -7.06
N GLU A 97 -1.66 10.91 -6.39
CA GLU A 97 -0.49 10.99 -5.52
C GLU A 97 -0.63 11.96 -4.33
N ARG A 98 -1.88 12.30 -3.97
CA ARG A 98 -2.19 13.21 -2.87
C ARG A 98 -2.38 12.49 -1.54
N TYR A 99 -2.94 11.28 -1.54
CA TYR A 99 -3.29 10.56 -0.33
C TYR A 99 -2.50 9.26 -0.23
N LEU A 100 -1.82 9.09 0.92
CA LEU A 100 -1.14 7.86 1.29
C LEU A 100 -1.85 7.24 2.48
N ILE A 101 -2.19 5.97 2.38
CA ILE A 101 -2.83 5.21 3.46
C ILE A 101 -1.82 4.18 3.94
N LEU A 102 -1.48 4.25 5.21
CA LEU A 102 -0.63 3.29 5.90
C LEU A 102 -1.50 2.42 6.81
N GLY A 103 -1.55 1.12 6.52
CA GLY A 103 -2.33 0.19 7.33
C GLY A 103 -2.63 -1.11 6.60
N GLU A 104 -3.53 -1.88 7.19
CA GLU A 104 -3.94 -3.18 6.70
C GLU A 104 -5.07 -3.07 5.68
N VAL A 105 -5.11 -4.04 4.77
CA VAL A 105 -6.07 -4.12 3.68
C VAL A 105 -6.81 -5.44 3.79
N PHE A 106 -8.14 -5.37 3.84
CA PHE A 106 -8.98 -6.57 3.95
C PHE A 106 -9.97 -6.62 2.80
N SER A 107 -9.94 -7.72 2.04
CA SER A 107 -11.00 -8.03 1.08
C SER A 107 -12.30 -8.34 1.80
N LEU A 108 -13.39 -7.81 1.25
CA LEU A 108 -14.76 -8.00 1.71
C LEU A 108 -15.53 -8.79 0.65
N SER A 109 -16.12 -9.92 1.04
CA SER A 109 -16.72 -10.87 0.09
C SER A 109 -18.23 -11.07 0.23
N GLY A 110 -18.80 -10.62 1.34
CA GLY A 110 -20.22 -10.73 1.69
C GLY A 110 -20.77 -9.39 2.16
N ASP A 111 -21.58 -9.38 3.22
CA ASP A 111 -22.13 -8.14 3.77
C ASP A 111 -21.00 -7.25 4.33
N PRO A 112 -20.75 -6.07 3.73
CA PRO A 112 -19.59 -5.25 4.12
C PRO A 112 -19.64 -4.80 5.58
N LYS A 113 -20.81 -4.50 6.14
CA LYS A 113 -20.91 -4.01 7.52
C LYS A 113 -20.53 -5.11 8.51
N ASN A 114 -21.05 -6.31 8.32
CA ASN A 114 -20.73 -7.46 9.17
C ASN A 114 -19.26 -7.85 9.08
N GLU A 115 -18.70 -7.93 7.87
CA GLU A 115 -17.28 -8.24 7.69
C GLU A 115 -16.36 -7.18 8.29
N ILE A 116 -16.68 -5.89 8.11
CA ILE A 116 -15.91 -4.79 8.72
C ILE A 116 -15.93 -4.91 10.24
N ALA A 117 -17.10 -5.12 10.86
CA ALA A 117 -17.21 -5.29 12.31
C ALA A 117 -16.35 -6.46 12.81
N HIS A 118 -16.33 -7.57 12.06
CA HIS A 118 -15.50 -8.74 12.35
C HIS A 118 -14.01 -8.41 12.27
N ARG A 119 -13.54 -7.81 11.17
CA ARG A 119 -12.13 -7.43 10.97
C ARG A 119 -11.63 -6.46 12.03
N VAL A 120 -12.45 -5.49 12.41
CA VAL A 120 -12.11 -4.54 13.49
C VAL A 120 -11.98 -5.30 14.82
N ARG A 121 -12.92 -6.19 15.13
CA ARG A 121 -12.85 -6.97 16.37
C ARG A 121 -11.60 -7.84 16.42
N GLU A 122 -11.24 -8.50 15.33
CA GLU A 122 -10.02 -9.31 15.21
C GLU A 122 -8.76 -8.45 15.35
N ASN A 123 -8.64 -7.39 14.57
CA ASN A 123 -7.43 -6.58 14.48
C ASN A 123 -7.13 -5.84 15.79
N PHE A 124 -8.16 -5.34 16.47
CA PHE A 124 -8.01 -4.62 17.74
C PHE A 124 -8.22 -5.50 18.98
N LYS A 125 -8.40 -6.82 18.80
CA LYS A 125 -8.63 -7.80 19.89
C LYS A 125 -9.77 -7.37 20.83
N ILE A 126 -10.85 -6.86 20.25
CA ILE A 126 -11.98 -6.33 21.02
C ILE A 126 -12.74 -7.51 21.67
N PRO A 127 -13.06 -7.44 22.98
CA PRO A 127 -13.80 -8.50 23.66
C PRO A 127 -15.18 -8.76 23.03
N PRO A 128 -15.69 -10.00 23.06
CA PRO A 128 -17.01 -10.34 22.51
C PRO A 128 -18.17 -9.56 23.13
N ALA A 129 -18.05 -9.18 24.41
CA ALA A 129 -19.05 -8.41 25.14
C ALA A 129 -19.15 -6.94 24.69
N THR A 130 -18.16 -6.43 23.95
CA THR A 130 -18.16 -5.06 23.43
C THR A 130 -18.93 -5.00 22.11
N ILE A 131 -19.86 -4.05 22.00
CA ILE A 131 -20.66 -3.83 20.81
C ILE A 131 -19.79 -3.10 19.79
N VAL A 132 -19.68 -3.66 18.59
CA VAL A 132 -19.02 -3.01 17.44
C VAL A 132 -20.10 -2.77 16.40
N SER A 133 -20.35 -1.51 16.05
CA SER A 133 -21.32 -1.14 15.01
C SER A 133 -20.66 -0.34 13.90
N VAL A 134 -21.12 -0.59 12.67
CA VAL A 134 -20.63 0.06 11.45
C VAL A 134 -21.72 0.96 10.91
N GLY A 135 -21.45 2.25 10.83
CA GLY A 135 -22.37 3.25 10.32
C GLY A 135 -22.61 3.13 8.82
N ASP A 136 -23.39 4.06 8.28
CA ASP A 136 -23.62 4.13 6.85
C ASP A 136 -22.38 4.58 6.08
N PHE A 137 -22.28 4.09 4.85
CA PHE A 137 -21.21 4.48 3.93
C PHE A 137 -21.56 5.84 3.34
N ARG A 138 -20.66 6.80 3.50
CA ARG A 138 -20.78 8.16 2.97
C ARG A 138 -19.60 8.48 2.06
N SER A 139 -19.81 9.43 1.16
CA SER A 139 -18.72 9.94 0.31
C SER A 139 -17.60 10.49 1.19
N SER A 140 -16.34 10.20 0.82
CA SER A 140 -15.18 10.75 1.51
C SER A 140 -14.50 11.85 0.67
N PRO A 141 -13.64 12.69 1.28
CA PRO A 141 -12.80 13.64 0.54
C PRO A 141 -11.75 12.97 -0.37
N ILE A 142 -11.55 11.66 -0.21
CA ILE A 142 -10.59 10.88 -0.97
C ILE A 142 -11.34 10.26 -2.16
N PRO A 143 -10.92 10.55 -3.41
CA PRO A 143 -11.55 9.96 -4.58
C PRO A 143 -11.62 8.44 -4.48
N ASN A 144 -12.74 7.87 -4.89
CA ASN A 144 -12.98 6.41 -4.93
C ASN A 144 -12.96 5.68 -3.58
N LEU A 145 -13.00 6.41 -2.46
CA LEU A 145 -13.25 5.84 -1.13
C LEU A 145 -14.55 6.37 -0.54
N LEU A 146 -15.24 5.49 0.15
CA LEU A 146 -16.31 5.79 1.08
C LEU A 146 -15.74 5.80 2.50
N ALA A 147 -16.28 6.67 3.34
CA ALA A 147 -16.03 6.66 4.77
C ALA A 147 -17.19 5.94 5.48
N THR A 148 -16.89 5.24 6.56
CA THR A 148 -17.88 4.76 7.53
C THR A 148 -17.36 4.99 8.94
N THR A 149 -18.26 5.29 9.86
CA THR A 149 -17.92 5.48 11.27
C THR A 149 -18.13 4.18 12.00
N ILE A 150 -17.06 3.66 12.60
CA ILE A 150 -17.10 2.47 13.42
C ILE A 150 -17.19 2.92 14.88
N THR A 151 -18.21 2.42 15.55
CA THR A 151 -18.45 2.66 16.96
C THR A 151 -18.13 1.41 17.74
N VAL A 152 -17.26 1.54 18.75
CA VAL A 152 -16.96 0.51 19.73
C VAL A 152 -17.56 0.96 21.06
N GLN A 153 -18.50 0.19 21.61
CA GLN A 153 -19.19 0.50 22.86
C GLN A 153 -18.99 -0.60 23.89
N ASN A 154 -18.38 -0.24 25.03
CA ASN A 154 -18.18 -1.11 26.18
C ASN A 154 -18.92 -0.52 27.39
N GLY A 155 -20.14 -0.99 27.63
CA GLY A 155 -21.05 -0.41 28.61
C GLY A 155 -21.35 1.07 28.29
N ASN A 156 -20.93 1.97 29.18
CA ASN A 156 -21.11 3.42 29.03
C ASN A 156 -19.99 4.10 28.23
N GLN A 157 -18.90 3.40 27.93
CA GLN A 157 -17.80 3.95 27.14
C GLN A 157 -18.08 3.74 25.65
N LYS A 158 -17.93 4.81 24.87
CA LYS A 158 -18.14 4.80 23.42
C LYS A 158 -16.94 5.44 22.73
N GLN A 159 -16.29 4.70 21.85
CA GLN A 159 -15.24 5.20 20.97
C GLN A 159 -15.75 5.16 19.53
N GLN A 160 -15.47 6.20 18.77
CA GLN A 160 -15.85 6.29 17.35
C GLN A 160 -14.62 6.62 16.53
N GLN A 161 -14.48 5.95 15.40
CA GLN A 161 -13.40 6.22 14.45
C GLN A 161 -13.89 6.00 13.02
N ASP A 162 -13.44 6.87 12.13
CA ASP A 162 -13.71 6.74 10.71
C ASP A 162 -12.71 5.78 10.06
N PHE A 163 -13.24 4.90 9.23
CA PHE A 163 -12.47 4.01 8.37
C PHE A 163 -12.94 4.13 6.93
N PHE A 164 -12.07 3.71 6.01
CA PHE A 164 -12.29 3.86 4.59
C PHE A 164 -12.52 2.51 3.92
N VAL A 165 -13.40 2.51 2.94
CA VAL A 165 -13.72 1.36 2.10
C VAL A 165 -13.68 1.83 0.66
N THR A 166 -13.24 1.00 -0.27
CA THR A 166 -13.34 1.31 -1.70
C THR A 166 -14.79 1.57 -2.11
N SER A 167 -15.03 2.41 -3.12
CA SER A 167 -16.39 2.77 -3.56
C SER A 167 -17.26 1.59 -3.98
N ASP A 168 -16.65 0.51 -4.45
CA ASP A 168 -17.29 -0.76 -4.78
C ASP A 168 -17.58 -1.65 -3.54
N LYS A 169 -17.13 -1.22 -2.35
CA LYS A 169 -17.29 -1.90 -1.06
C LYS A 169 -16.61 -3.27 -0.96
N THR A 170 -15.63 -3.53 -1.82
CA THR A 170 -14.92 -4.83 -1.87
C THR A 170 -13.67 -4.87 -1.01
N VAL A 171 -13.17 -3.72 -0.54
CA VAL A 171 -11.96 -3.63 0.26
C VAL A 171 -12.12 -2.64 1.41
N LEU A 172 -11.86 -3.10 2.63
CA LEU A 172 -11.65 -2.25 3.81
C LEU A 172 -10.17 -1.84 3.90
N LEU A 173 -9.95 -0.54 4.10
CA LEU A 173 -8.65 0.07 4.38
C LEU A 173 -8.58 0.47 5.85
N LEU A 174 -7.91 -0.38 6.64
CA LEU A 174 -7.77 -0.19 8.08
C LEU A 174 -6.42 0.46 8.38
N GLY A 175 -6.40 1.78 8.42
CA GLY A 175 -5.14 2.50 8.57
C GLY A 175 -5.29 3.99 8.81
N THR A 176 -4.15 4.67 8.78
CA THR A 176 -4.09 6.13 8.84
C THR A 176 -3.92 6.69 7.44
N VAL A 177 -4.70 7.72 7.13
CA VAL A 177 -4.58 8.47 5.88
C VAL A 177 -3.71 9.70 6.10
N PHE A 178 -2.80 9.94 5.18
CA PHE A 178 -1.91 11.10 5.14
C PHE A 178 -2.09 11.87 3.85
N ASN A 179 -1.98 13.19 3.92
CA ASN A 179 -1.91 14.03 2.73
C ASN A 179 -0.44 14.30 2.39
N LEU A 180 0.04 13.69 1.31
CA LEU A 180 1.41 13.83 0.81
C LEU A 180 1.76 15.24 0.30
N THR A 181 0.77 16.12 0.16
CA THR A 181 0.97 17.53 -0.23
C THR A 181 1.08 18.46 0.99
N SER A 182 0.72 17.96 2.18
CA SER A 182 0.83 18.72 3.43
C SER A 182 2.21 18.53 4.05
N ASP A 183 2.64 19.47 4.89
CA ASP A 183 3.87 19.32 5.65
C ASP A 183 3.72 18.16 6.66
N PRO A 184 4.52 17.07 6.54
CA PRO A 184 4.41 15.91 7.41
C PRO A 184 4.65 16.25 8.89
N ARG A 185 5.40 17.31 9.20
CA ARG A 185 5.71 17.70 10.58
C ARG A 185 4.52 18.41 11.25
N LEU A 186 3.76 19.18 10.48
CA LEU A 186 2.58 19.88 11.00
C LEU A 186 1.42 18.91 11.27
N GLU A 187 1.28 17.86 10.45
CA GLU A 187 0.28 16.80 10.70
C GLU A 187 0.58 15.95 11.94
N ALA A 188 1.85 15.82 12.33
CA ALA A 188 2.24 15.10 13.54
C ALA A 188 1.73 15.76 14.82
N LEU A 189 1.64 17.09 14.83
CA LEU A 189 1.21 17.87 15.99
C LEU A 189 -0.31 17.86 16.22
N ARG A 190 -1.10 17.54 15.18
CA ARG A 190 -2.57 17.52 15.28
C ARG A 190 -3.15 16.30 16.03
N VAL A 191 -2.33 15.29 16.33
CA VAL A 191 -2.78 14.04 16.97
C VAL A 191 -2.72 14.11 18.51
N ILE A 192 -2.32 15.26 19.09
CA ILE A 192 -2.08 15.44 20.54
C ILE A 192 -3.12 16.38 21.19
N THR A 193 -4.33 16.51 20.63
CA THR A 193 -5.39 17.33 21.24
C THR A 193 -6.52 16.46 21.76
#